data_AF-A0A0D7ASY2-F1
#
_entry.id   AF-A0A0D7ASY2-F1
#
_cell.length_a   1.000
_cell.length_b   1.000
_cell.length_c   1.000
_cell.angle_alpha   90.00
_cell.angle_beta   90.00
_cell.angle_gamma   90.00
#
_symmetry.space_group_name_H-M   'P 1'
#
loop_
_entity.id
_entity.type
_entity.pdbx_description
1 polymer ?
#
loop_
_entity_poly.entity_id
_entity_poly.type
_entity_poly.pdbx_seq_one_letter_code
_entity_poly.pdbx_strand_id
1 'polypeptide(L)'
;MYQHGGGVCGSLDDEDVGNEIRLHLQQLGKFFTVEDIIHFCGTPEMLERLGRTKTISLSTALHWLRKNGWRWARHGRAQYIDGHEREDVVKYRNTVYIPKMMELAQRLRRWIEGVGWALPPSVHRAVRVWCHDESTFYAHDRRKVYWAEIGAGALPEPKSEGPSLMIGDF
;
A
#
# COMPACT_ATOMS: atom_id res chain seq x y z
N MET A 1 -48.86 39.81 -1.45
CA MET A 1 -47.44 39.73 -1.06
C MET A 1 -46.94 38.37 -1.49
N TYR A 2 -46.22 38.29 -2.61
CA TYR A 2 -45.67 37.02 -3.10
C TYR A 2 -44.37 36.75 -2.33
N GLN A 3 -44.36 35.69 -1.53
CA GLN A 3 -43.15 35.15 -0.94
C GLN A 3 -42.37 34.41 -2.03
N HIS A 4 -41.20 34.93 -2.39
CA HIS A 4 -40.22 34.17 -3.16
C HIS A 4 -39.58 33.14 -2.24
N GLY A 5 -39.98 31.88 -2.36
CA GLY A 5 -39.18 30.75 -1.91
C GLY A 5 -37.98 30.60 -2.85
N GLY A 6 -36.86 31.23 -2.50
CA GLY A 6 -35.60 31.07 -3.21
C GLY A 6 -35.01 29.69 -2.92
N GLY A 7 -35.12 28.76 -3.87
CA GLY A 7 -34.40 27.49 -3.82
C GLY A 7 -32.90 27.75 -3.80
N VAL A 8 -32.22 27.30 -2.75
CA VAL A 8 -30.76 27.36 -2.64
C VAL A 8 -30.20 26.38 -3.68
N CYS A 9 -29.70 26.93 -4.78
CA CYS A 9 -28.92 26.17 -5.74
C CYS A 9 -27.58 25.84 -5.07
N GLY A 10 -27.44 24.60 -4.57
CA GLY A 10 -26.21 24.15 -3.93
C GLY A 10 -25.07 24.13 -4.94
N SER A 11 -24.05 24.95 -4.73
CA SER A 11 -22.79 24.81 -5.48
C SER A 11 -22.12 23.50 -5.06
N LEU A 12 -21.32 22.88 -5.93
CA LEU A 12 -20.42 21.79 -5.50
C LEU A 12 -19.40 22.25 -4.45
N ASP A 13 -19.22 23.57 -4.33
CA ASP A 13 -18.39 24.22 -3.32
C ASP A 13 -19.12 24.46 -2.00
N ASP A 14 -20.42 24.15 -1.92
CA ASP A 14 -21.18 24.15 -0.68
C ASP A 14 -20.65 23.06 0.26
N GLU A 15 -20.41 23.41 1.52
CA GLU A 15 -19.82 22.52 2.51
C GLU A 15 -20.72 21.32 2.82
N ASP A 16 -22.04 21.50 2.82
CA ASP A 16 -23.01 20.43 3.07
C ASP A 16 -22.99 19.42 1.92
N VAL A 17 -23.01 19.91 0.67
CA VAL A 17 -22.89 19.08 -0.53
C VAL A 17 -21.54 18.35 -0.55
N GLY A 18 -20.47 19.06 -0.17
CA GLY A 18 -19.15 18.47 -0.09
C GLY A 18 -19.07 17.34 0.93
N ASN A 19 -19.71 17.49 2.09
CA ASN A 19 -19.79 16.46 3.13
C ASN A 19 -20.62 15.25 2.69
N GLU A 20 -21.72 15.45 1.97
CA GLU A 20 -22.53 14.36 1.40
C GLU A 20 -21.72 13.51 0.41
N ILE A 21 -20.97 14.15 -0.49
CA ILE A 21 -20.08 13.46 -1.44
C ILE A 21 -19.00 12.68 -0.67
N ARG A 22 -18.36 13.29 0.34
CA ARG A 22 -17.34 12.61 1.15
C ARG A 22 -17.90 11.39 1.88
N LEU A 23 -19.11 11.50 2.44
CA LEU A 23 -19.77 10.39 3.11
C LEU A 23 -20.05 9.23 2.14
N HIS A 24 -20.50 9.54 0.92
CA HIS A 24 -20.69 8.53 -0.11
C HIS A 24 -19.39 7.82 -0.49
N LEU A 25 -18.30 8.57 -0.67
CA LEU A 25 -16.98 7.99 -0.97
C LEU A 25 -16.45 7.11 0.16
N GLN A 26 -16.72 7.46 1.42
CA GLN A 26 -16.37 6.63 2.57
C GLN A 26 -17.11 5.28 2.57
N GLN A 27 -18.37 5.25 2.11
CA GLN A 27 -19.16 4.01 1.99
C GLN A 27 -18.62 3.08 0.89
N LEU A 28 -18.06 3.63 -0.20
CA LEU A 28 -17.42 2.87 -1.28
C LEU A 28 -16.03 2.33 -0.89
N GLY A 29 -15.41 2.93 0.12
CA GLY A 29 -14.11 2.54 0.65
C GLY A 29 -12.92 3.02 -0.18
N LYS A 30 -11.80 2.30 -0.08
CA LYS A 30 -10.46 2.75 -0.55
C LYS A 30 -10.34 2.94 -2.06
N PHE A 31 -11.18 2.29 -2.85
CA PHE A 31 -10.99 2.14 -4.30
C PHE A 31 -12.09 2.75 -5.16
N PHE A 32 -12.67 3.86 -4.70
CA PHE A 32 -13.60 4.63 -5.51
C PHE A 32 -12.91 5.23 -6.75
N THR A 33 -13.73 5.52 -7.75
CA THR A 33 -13.39 6.08 -9.04
C THR A 33 -14.01 7.47 -9.20
N VAL A 34 -13.58 8.22 -10.21
CA VAL A 34 -14.16 9.54 -10.47
C VAL A 34 -15.60 9.38 -10.99
N GLU A 35 -15.85 8.29 -11.71
CA GLU A 35 -17.15 7.88 -12.21
C GLU A 35 -18.16 7.68 -11.08
N ASP A 36 -17.74 7.20 -9.91
CA ASP A 36 -18.62 7.05 -8.74
C ASP A 36 -19.16 8.41 -8.27
N ILE A 37 -18.33 9.46 -8.32
CA ILE A 37 -18.77 10.83 -8.01
C ILE A 37 -19.75 11.34 -9.06
N ILE A 38 -19.49 11.08 -10.33
CA ILE A 38 -20.39 11.48 -11.43
C ILE A 38 -21.74 10.77 -11.29
N HIS A 39 -21.73 9.49 -10.96
CA HIS A 39 -22.94 8.71 -10.74
C HIS A 39 -23.73 9.24 -9.54
N PHE A 40 -23.06 9.48 -8.40
CA PHE A 40 -23.69 10.05 -7.21
C PHE A 40 -24.30 11.44 -7.47
N CYS A 41 -23.55 12.34 -8.13
CA CYS A 41 -24.04 13.65 -8.54
C CYS A 41 -25.13 13.61 -9.63
N GLY A 42 -25.37 12.44 -10.23
CA GLY A 42 -26.44 12.19 -11.19
C GLY A 42 -27.71 11.59 -10.59
N THR A 43 -27.72 11.28 -9.30
CA THR A 43 -28.93 10.79 -8.61
C THR A 43 -30.02 11.88 -8.59
N PRO A 44 -31.32 11.52 -8.70
CA PRO A 44 -32.41 12.50 -8.70
C PRO A 44 -32.36 13.45 -7.49
N GLU A 45 -32.03 12.92 -6.31
CA GLU A 45 -31.93 13.66 -5.06
C GLU A 45 -30.81 14.70 -5.12
N MET A 46 -29.62 14.32 -5.61
CA MET A 46 -28.48 15.23 -5.72
C MET A 46 -28.66 16.25 -6.84
N LEU A 47 -29.35 15.88 -7.93
CA LEU A 47 -29.72 16.81 -8.99
C LEU A 47 -30.69 17.89 -8.49
N GLU A 48 -31.69 17.51 -7.69
CA GLU A 48 -32.59 18.46 -7.03
C GLU A 48 -31.83 19.36 -6.05
N ARG A 49 -30.95 18.78 -5.22
CA ARG A 49 -30.12 19.52 -4.25
C ARG A 49 -29.19 20.54 -4.92
N LEU A 50 -28.57 20.17 -6.03
CA LEU A 50 -27.68 21.03 -6.81
C LEU A 50 -28.44 22.02 -7.72
N GLY A 51 -29.77 21.89 -7.85
CA GLY A 51 -30.56 22.67 -8.80
C GLY A 51 -30.18 22.40 -10.26
N ARG A 52 -29.77 21.17 -10.60
CA ARG A 52 -29.26 20.77 -11.91
C ARG A 52 -30.17 19.75 -12.58
N THR A 53 -30.22 19.79 -13.91
CA THR A 53 -30.94 18.78 -14.72
C THR A 53 -30.04 17.67 -15.25
N LYS A 54 -28.71 17.87 -15.16
CA LYS A 54 -27.70 16.94 -15.66
C LYS A 54 -26.56 16.81 -14.66
N THR A 55 -25.97 15.62 -14.62
CA THR A 55 -24.79 15.35 -13.81
C THR A 55 -23.60 16.21 -14.23
N ILE A 56 -22.56 16.18 -13.40
CA ILE A 56 -21.30 16.89 -13.59
C ILE A 56 -20.43 16.20 -14.63
N SER A 57 -19.53 16.96 -15.26
CA SER A 57 -18.55 16.40 -16.17
C SER A 57 -17.40 15.73 -15.40
N LEU A 58 -16.67 14.83 -16.08
CA LEU A 58 -15.44 14.24 -15.53
C LEU A 58 -14.43 15.31 -15.07
N SER A 59 -14.25 16.37 -15.85
CA SER A 59 -13.37 17.48 -15.51
C SER A 59 -13.80 18.20 -14.24
N THR A 60 -15.12 18.38 -14.04
CA THR A 60 -15.68 18.99 -12.84
C THR A 60 -15.45 18.12 -11.61
N ALA A 61 -15.68 16.80 -11.72
CA ALA A 61 -15.44 15.85 -10.63
C ALA A 61 -13.95 15.79 -10.24
N LEU A 62 -13.05 15.75 -11.23
CA LEU A 62 -11.61 15.80 -11.01
C LEU A 62 -11.15 17.10 -10.34
N HIS A 63 -11.70 18.23 -10.78
CA HIS A 63 -11.40 19.52 -10.18
C HIS A 63 -11.86 19.57 -8.72
N TRP A 64 -13.07 19.10 -8.45
CA TRP A 64 -13.62 19.03 -7.10
C TRP A 64 -12.77 18.15 -6.18
N LEU A 65 -12.33 16.97 -6.61
CA LEU A 65 -11.44 16.10 -5.85
C LEU A 65 -10.14 16.81 -5.47
N ARG A 66 -9.47 17.43 -6.44
CA ARG A 66 -8.21 18.15 -6.19
C ARG A 66 -8.41 19.34 -5.25
N LYS A 67 -9.51 20.09 -5.42
CA LYS A 67 -9.85 21.23 -4.57
C LYS A 67 -10.13 20.80 -3.12
N ASN A 68 -10.77 19.65 -2.93
CA ASN A 68 -11.09 19.09 -1.61
C ASN A 68 -9.98 18.24 -1.00
N GLY A 69 -8.73 18.43 -1.47
CA GLY A 69 -7.57 17.81 -0.85
C GLY A 69 -7.38 16.33 -1.18
N TRP A 70 -7.89 15.84 -2.30
CA TRP A 70 -7.63 14.48 -2.78
C TRP A 70 -6.57 14.47 -3.88
N ARG A 71 -5.71 13.43 -3.87
CA ARG A 71 -4.71 13.20 -4.90
C ARG A 71 -4.72 11.75 -5.37
N TRP A 72 -4.53 11.56 -6.67
CA TRP A 72 -4.25 10.24 -7.24
C TRP A 72 -2.79 9.89 -6.92
N ALA A 73 -2.59 8.96 -6.00
CA ALA A 73 -1.25 8.63 -5.52
C ALA A 73 -1.09 7.15 -5.26
N ARG A 74 0.16 6.69 -5.38
CA ARG A 74 0.56 5.39 -4.86
C ARG A 74 0.78 5.55 -3.36
N HIS A 75 0.05 4.81 -2.53
CA HIS A 75 0.28 4.87 -1.08
C HIS A 75 1.63 4.25 -0.73
N GLY A 76 2.34 4.88 0.21
CA GLY A 76 3.60 4.35 0.72
C GLY A 76 3.34 3.05 1.48
N ARG A 77 4.13 2.01 1.23
CA ARG A 77 4.09 0.80 2.07
C ARG A 77 4.44 1.23 3.49
N ALA A 78 3.59 0.91 4.47
CA ALA A 78 4.01 0.97 5.85
C ALA A 78 5.22 0.04 6.06
N GLN A 79 6.09 0.39 7.01
CA GLN A 79 7.17 -0.50 7.43
C GLN A 79 6.54 -1.80 7.96
N TYR A 80 7.03 -2.94 7.48
CA TYR A 80 6.71 -4.22 8.12
C TYR A 80 7.37 -4.22 9.49
N ILE A 81 6.58 -4.44 10.55
CA ILE A 81 7.14 -4.78 11.86
C ILE A 81 7.63 -6.24 11.72
N ASP A 82 8.86 -6.39 11.26
CA ASP A 82 9.48 -7.70 11.18
C ASP A 82 9.85 -8.14 12.59
N GLY A 83 9.40 -9.32 13.00
CA GLY A 83 9.57 -9.85 14.35
C GLY A 83 11.01 -10.21 14.70
N HIS A 84 11.98 -9.69 13.95
CA HIS A 84 13.43 -9.90 14.09
C HIS A 84 13.99 -9.35 15.40
N GLU A 85 13.37 -8.30 15.95
CA GLU A 85 13.78 -7.69 17.21
C GLU A 85 13.13 -8.33 18.45
N ARG A 86 12.31 -9.38 18.29
CA ARG A 86 11.77 -10.11 19.45
C ARG A 86 12.89 -10.76 20.25
N GLU A 87 12.77 -10.71 21.58
CA GLU A 87 13.83 -11.13 22.51
C GLU A 87 14.28 -12.58 22.27
N ASP A 88 13.35 -13.48 21.98
CA ASP A 88 13.62 -14.89 21.68
C ASP A 88 14.41 -15.06 20.37
N VAL A 89 14.04 -14.33 19.32
CA VAL A 89 14.73 -14.30 18.02
C VAL A 89 16.16 -13.76 18.18
N VAL A 90 16.31 -12.63 18.88
CA VAL A 90 17.63 -12.02 19.13
C VAL A 90 18.51 -12.95 19.97
N LYS A 91 17.95 -13.57 21.01
CA LYS A 91 18.67 -14.55 21.84
C LYS A 91 19.15 -15.73 21.00
N TYR A 92 18.29 -16.34 20.19
CA TYR A 92 18.68 -17.45 19.32
C TYR A 92 19.74 -17.03 18.29
N ARG A 93 19.57 -15.87 17.64
CA ARG A 93 20.53 -15.33 16.68
C ARG A 93 21.93 -15.21 17.28
N ASN A 94 22.03 -14.60 18.46
CA ASN A 94 23.31 -14.29 19.10
C ASN A 94 23.95 -15.51 19.78
N THR A 95 23.16 -16.41 20.35
CA THR A 95 23.68 -17.55 21.15
C THR A 95 23.87 -18.84 20.36
N VAL A 96 23.12 -19.04 19.27
CA VAL A 96 23.14 -20.29 18.49
C VAL A 96 23.56 -20.04 17.05
N TYR A 97 22.82 -19.19 16.33
CA TYR A 97 22.98 -19.06 14.88
C TYR A 97 24.34 -18.47 14.48
N ILE A 98 24.70 -17.29 15.01
CA ILE A 98 25.96 -16.61 14.67
C ILE A 98 27.18 -17.47 15.04
N PRO A 99 27.29 -18.01 16.28
CA PRO A 99 28.41 -18.87 16.63
C PRO A 99 28.54 -20.09 15.71
N LYS A 100 27.42 -20.72 15.37
CA LYS A 100 27.43 -21.90 14.49
C LYS A 100 27.87 -21.53 13.07
N MET A 101 27.40 -20.40 12.54
CA MET A 101 27.82 -19.91 11.24
C MET A 101 29.30 -19.52 11.22
N MET A 102 29.84 -18.95 12.30
CA MET A 102 31.27 -18.65 12.41
C MET A 102 32.13 -19.92 12.45
N GLU A 103 31.69 -20.97 13.15
CA GLU A 103 32.35 -22.28 13.15
C GLU A 103 32.39 -22.88 11.72
N LEU A 104 31.25 -22.86 11.02
CA LEU A 104 31.16 -23.34 9.64
C LEU A 104 32.00 -22.49 8.68
N ALA A 105 32.04 -21.17 8.89
CA ALA A 105 32.79 -20.22 8.06
C ALA A 105 34.29 -20.52 7.98
N GLN A 106 34.88 -21.12 9.02
CA GLN A 106 36.27 -21.57 9.01
C GLN A 106 36.58 -22.61 7.93
N ARG A 107 35.54 -23.32 7.46
CA ARG A 107 35.63 -24.38 6.45
C ARG A 107 34.97 -24.00 5.12
N LEU A 108 34.50 -22.76 4.99
CA LEU A 108 33.99 -22.22 3.74
C LEU A 108 35.13 -21.78 2.84
N ARG A 109 34.86 -21.73 1.53
CA ARG A 109 35.74 -21.01 0.61
C ARG A 109 35.68 -19.53 0.96
N ARG A 110 36.84 -18.90 1.02
CA ARG A 110 36.98 -17.46 1.20
C ARG A 110 37.83 -16.89 0.09
N TRP A 111 37.66 -15.60 -0.16
CA TRP A 111 38.51 -14.89 -1.08
C TRP A 111 39.92 -14.76 -0.48
N ILE A 112 40.94 -15.19 -1.22
CA ILE A 112 42.35 -15.03 -0.87
C ILE A 112 43.00 -14.18 -1.97
N GLU A 113 43.61 -13.06 -1.59
CA GLU A 113 44.25 -12.15 -2.53
C GLU A 113 45.35 -12.86 -3.34
N GLY A 114 45.37 -12.65 -4.65
CA GLY A 114 46.29 -13.32 -5.58
C GLY A 114 45.95 -14.77 -5.94
N VAL A 115 45.00 -15.42 -5.25
CA VAL A 115 44.58 -16.81 -5.50
C VAL A 115 43.12 -16.93 -5.94
N GLY A 116 42.25 -16.02 -5.47
CA GLY A 116 40.81 -16.06 -5.69
C GLY A 116 40.08 -16.91 -4.65
N TRP A 117 38.96 -17.54 -5.04
CA TRP A 117 38.13 -18.35 -4.14
C TRP A 117 38.79 -19.69 -3.80
N ALA A 118 39.40 -19.78 -2.62
CA ALA A 118 40.11 -20.97 -2.17
C ALA A 118 39.69 -21.40 -0.75
N LEU A 119 39.95 -22.66 -0.43
CA LEU A 119 39.84 -23.15 0.94
C LEU A 119 41.10 -22.73 1.72
N PRO A 120 40.97 -22.45 3.03
CA PRO A 120 42.13 -22.31 3.89
C PRO A 120 43.01 -23.58 3.85
N PRO A 121 44.35 -23.46 3.93
CA PRO A 121 45.27 -24.60 3.80
C PRO A 121 45.02 -25.76 4.78
N SER A 122 44.45 -25.46 5.97
CA SER A 122 44.15 -26.43 7.02
C SER A 122 42.82 -27.18 6.85
N VAL A 123 42.06 -26.90 5.78
CA VAL A 123 40.70 -27.45 5.58
C VAL A 123 40.71 -28.55 4.54
N HIS A 124 40.59 -29.80 4.99
CA HIS A 124 40.51 -30.97 4.11
C HIS A 124 39.07 -31.35 3.70
N ARG A 125 38.07 -30.83 4.43
CA ARG A 125 36.64 -31.06 4.14
C ARG A 125 35.87 -29.75 4.09
N ALA A 126 35.63 -29.27 2.87
CA ALA A 126 34.87 -28.05 2.62
C ALA A 126 33.44 -28.14 3.16
N VAL A 127 32.94 -27.00 3.63
CA VAL A 127 31.51 -26.77 3.84
C VAL A 127 31.00 -25.92 2.66
N ARG A 128 29.78 -26.20 2.21
CA ARG A 128 29.04 -25.32 1.30
C ARG A 128 27.72 -24.98 1.98
N VAL A 129 27.48 -23.69 2.20
CA VAL A 129 26.18 -23.20 2.64
C VAL A 129 25.32 -23.04 1.41
N TRP A 130 24.16 -23.68 1.40
CA TRP A 130 23.11 -23.44 0.43
C TRP A 130 22.13 -22.46 1.07
N CYS A 131 22.09 -21.25 0.54
CA CYS A 131 21.07 -20.28 0.90
C CYS A 131 19.97 -20.39 -0.14
N HIS A 132 18.75 -20.69 0.28
CA HIS A 132 17.57 -20.57 -0.56
C HIS A 132 16.78 -19.37 -0.05
N ASP A 133 16.31 -18.54 -0.98
CA ASP A 133 15.31 -17.52 -0.67
C ASP A 133 13.98 -17.97 -1.25
N GLU A 134 12.93 -17.94 -0.43
CA GLU A 134 11.59 -18.29 -0.84
C GLU A 134 10.87 -17.02 -1.28
N SER A 135 10.51 -16.95 -2.56
CA SER A 135 9.67 -15.89 -3.07
C SER A 135 8.21 -16.28 -2.92
N THR A 136 7.44 -15.43 -2.25
CA THR A 136 5.99 -15.58 -2.14
C THR A 136 5.30 -14.63 -3.10
N PHE A 137 4.56 -15.18 -4.07
CA PHE A 137 3.71 -14.42 -5.00
C PHE A 137 2.27 -14.50 -4.52
N TYR A 138 1.56 -13.38 -4.48
CA TYR A 138 0.14 -13.35 -4.12
C TYR A 138 -0.71 -13.22 -5.38
N ALA A 139 -1.85 -13.91 -5.42
CA ALA A 139 -2.84 -13.67 -6.47
C ALA A 139 -3.40 -12.25 -6.33
N HIS A 140 -3.48 -11.51 -7.44
CA HIS A 140 -3.92 -10.11 -7.51
C HIS A 140 -2.95 -9.11 -6.87
N ASP A 141 -1.83 -8.87 -7.55
CA ASP A 141 -0.88 -7.82 -7.18
C ASP A 141 -1.62 -6.48 -7.02
N ARG A 142 -1.56 -5.90 -5.79
CA ARG A 142 -2.49 -4.87 -5.29
C ARG A 142 -2.83 -3.77 -6.32
N ARG A 143 -4.07 -3.24 -6.28
CA ARG A 143 -4.34 -1.84 -6.68
C ARG A 143 -3.58 -0.91 -5.71
N LYS A 144 -2.32 -0.59 -6.03
CA LYS A 144 -1.44 0.24 -5.19
C LYS A 144 -1.68 1.73 -5.36
N VAL A 145 -2.50 2.12 -6.34
CA VAL A 145 -2.79 3.50 -6.71
C VAL A 145 -4.28 3.72 -6.57
N TYR A 146 -4.66 4.74 -5.81
CA TYR A 146 -6.04 5.14 -5.56
C TYR A 146 -6.09 6.63 -5.18
N TRP A 147 -7.30 7.19 -5.06
CA TRP A 147 -7.50 8.54 -4.56
C TRP A 147 -7.30 8.57 -3.04
N ALA A 148 -6.30 9.33 -2.58
CA ALA A 148 -5.99 9.48 -1.17
C ALA A 148 -6.10 10.96 -0.75
N GLU A 149 -6.56 11.21 0.47
CA GLU A 149 -6.50 12.54 1.07
C GLU A 149 -5.04 13.01 1.21
N ILE A 150 -4.79 14.30 0.99
CA ILE A 150 -3.49 14.91 1.16
C ILE A 150 -3.09 14.82 2.63
N GLY A 151 -1.92 14.23 2.89
CA GLY A 151 -1.42 14.01 4.25
C GLY A 151 -1.88 12.70 4.90
N ALA A 152 -2.67 11.88 4.21
CA ALA A 152 -2.99 10.52 4.69
C ALA A 152 -1.69 9.72 4.91
N GLY A 153 -1.46 9.30 6.16
CA GLY A 153 -0.30 8.50 6.55
C GLY A 153 -0.35 7.07 6.01
N ALA A 154 0.81 6.41 5.96
CA ALA A 154 0.89 4.98 5.64
C ALA A 154 0.07 4.17 6.67
N LEU A 155 -0.95 3.45 6.21
CA LEU A 155 -1.70 2.56 7.09
C LEU A 155 -0.90 1.26 7.23
N PRO A 156 -0.80 0.67 8.44
CA PRO A 156 -0.24 -0.67 8.60
C PRO A 156 -1.06 -1.66 7.78
N GLU A 157 -0.39 -2.39 6.89
CA GLU A 157 -1.02 -3.43 6.08
C GLU A 157 -0.53 -4.80 6.53
N PRO A 158 -1.40 -5.83 6.59
CA PRO A 158 -0.97 -7.19 6.89
C PRO A 158 0.04 -7.68 5.84
N LYS A 159 0.96 -8.56 6.27
CA LYS A 159 2.04 -9.09 5.41
C LYS A 159 1.51 -9.95 4.25
N SER A 160 0.36 -10.58 4.43
CA SER A 160 -0.28 -11.48 3.46
C SER A 160 -1.63 -10.95 2.99
N GLU A 161 -1.98 -11.18 1.73
CA GLU A 161 -3.17 -10.60 1.09
C GLU A 161 -4.11 -11.61 0.41
N GLY A 162 -3.96 -12.88 0.76
CA GLY A 162 -4.77 -13.95 0.20
C GLY A 162 -3.93 -15.16 -0.16
N PRO A 163 -4.46 -16.05 -1.03
CA PRO A 163 -3.74 -17.23 -1.49
C PRO A 163 -2.41 -16.85 -2.12
N SER A 164 -1.35 -17.50 -1.65
CA SER A 164 0.00 -17.29 -2.15
C SER A 164 0.52 -18.54 -2.85
N LEU A 165 1.40 -18.30 -3.82
CA LEU A 165 2.26 -19.29 -4.42
C LEU A 165 3.67 -19.07 -3.87
N MET A 166 4.17 -20.05 -3.13
CA MET A 166 5.55 -20.07 -2.66
C MET A 166 6.40 -20.74 -3.75
N ILE A 167 7.42 -20.04 -4.22
CA ILE A 167 8.39 -20.54 -5.19
C ILE A 167 9.76 -20.53 -4.52
N GLY A 168 10.36 -21.71 -4.43
CA GLY A 168 11.75 -21.87 -3.98
C GLY A 168 12.60 -22.36 -5.15
N ASP A 169 13.16 -21.43 -5.93
CA ASP A 169 14.21 -21.74 -6.90
C ASP A 169 14.91 -20.45 -7.37
N PHE A 170 16.13 -20.20 -6.88
CA PHE A 170 17.11 -19.23 -7.42
C PHE A 170 18.54 -19.64 -7.01
#